data_AF-A0A2I0CXX5-F1
#
_entry.id   AF-A0A2I0CXX5-F1
#
_cell.length_a   1.000
_cell.length_b   1.000
_cell.length_c   1.000
_cell.angle_alpha   90.00
_cell.angle_beta   90.00
_cell.angle_gamma   90.00
#
_symmetry.space_group_name_H-M   'P 1'
#
loop_
_entity.id
_entity.type
_entity.pdbx_description
1 polymer ?
#
loop_
_entity_poly.entity_id
_entity_poly.type
_entity_poly.pdbx_seq_one_letter_code
_entity_poly.pdbx_strand_id
1 'polypeptide(L)'
;MTAHRIETGTREGDALGFTEDLFSGWLEREAGNRLILHYIISRHKNEGNTQALIRQWLTGGYDVSVVMPRPVMQHILQKFRFVPGTARFPDQYEDAVEVWRRAGIRGSPGEQEIQGRCAVSG
;
A
#
# COMPACT_ATOMS: atom_id res chain seq x y z
N MET A 1 -6.59 -13.29 -4.43
CA MET A 1 -7.34 -12.32 -3.58
C MET A 1 -7.82 -11.22 -4.51
N THR A 2 -9.07 -10.80 -4.40
CA THR A 2 -9.63 -9.73 -5.22
C THR A 2 -9.14 -8.38 -4.70
N ALA A 3 -8.28 -7.71 -5.46
CA ALA A 3 -7.88 -6.33 -5.21
C ALA A 3 -8.93 -5.40 -5.85
N HIS A 4 -9.33 -4.36 -5.12
CA HIS A 4 -10.28 -3.36 -5.61
C HIS A 4 -9.55 -2.10 -6.05
N ARG A 5 -9.76 -1.67 -7.29
CA ARG A 5 -9.13 -0.47 -7.85
C ARG A 5 -9.84 0.78 -7.35
N ILE A 6 -9.06 1.71 -6.81
CA ILE A 6 -9.52 3.02 -6.33
C ILE A 6 -8.80 4.11 -7.14
N GLU A 7 -9.57 4.97 -7.76
CA GLU A 7 -9.07 6.11 -8.55
C GLU A 7 -9.37 7.43 -7.84
N THR A 8 -8.59 8.46 -8.16
CA THR A 8 -8.95 9.84 -7.77
C THR A 8 -10.31 10.23 -8.35
N GLY A 9 -11.11 11.02 -7.61
CA GLY A 9 -12.45 11.44 -8.06
C GLY A 9 -13.55 10.42 -7.76
N THR A 10 -13.18 9.29 -7.14
CA THR A 10 -14.13 8.34 -6.55
C THR A 10 -14.35 8.67 -5.08
N ARG A 11 -15.56 8.37 -4.57
CA ARG A 11 -15.89 8.52 -3.14
C ARG A 11 -14.90 7.79 -2.22
N GLU A 12 -14.37 6.66 -2.67
CA GLU A 12 -13.39 5.86 -1.93
C GLU A 12 -12.00 6.52 -1.92
N GLY A 13 -11.58 7.08 -3.06
CA GLY A 13 -10.37 7.90 -3.15
C GLY A 13 -10.44 9.11 -2.22
N ASP A 14 -11.57 9.81 -2.22
CA ASP A 14 -11.78 10.99 -1.38
C ASP A 14 -11.74 10.66 0.11
N ALA A 15 -12.33 9.52 0.52
CA ALA A 15 -12.27 9.03 1.89
C ALA A 15 -10.83 8.71 2.35
N LEU A 16 -9.93 8.41 1.41
CA LEU A 16 -8.51 8.20 1.67
C LEU A 16 -7.68 9.49 1.59
N GLY A 17 -8.29 10.65 1.30
CA GLY A 17 -7.58 11.89 0.99
C GLY A 17 -6.86 11.88 -0.36
N PHE A 18 -7.15 10.88 -1.21
CA PHE A 18 -6.66 10.74 -2.57
C PHE A 18 -7.63 11.39 -3.56
N THR A 19 -7.80 12.70 -3.41
CA THR A 19 -8.79 13.50 -4.15
C THR A 19 -8.27 13.88 -5.53
N GLU A 20 -9.18 14.01 -6.50
CA GLU A 20 -8.83 14.45 -7.87
C GLU A 20 -8.37 15.89 -7.96
N ASP A 21 -8.73 16.74 -6.99
CA ASP A 21 -8.24 18.11 -6.93
C ASP A 21 -6.72 18.14 -6.70
N LEU A 22 -6.22 17.28 -5.82
CA LEU A 22 -4.82 17.30 -5.40
C LEU A 22 -3.95 16.34 -6.22
N PHE A 23 -4.53 15.23 -6.67
CA PHE A 23 -3.79 14.12 -7.25
C PHE A 23 -4.40 13.64 -8.57
N SER A 24 -3.58 12.96 -9.36
CA SER A 24 -4.01 12.09 -10.43
C SER A 24 -3.36 10.73 -10.23
N GLY A 25 -4.17 9.68 -10.27
CA GLY A 25 -3.68 8.32 -10.32
C GLY A 25 -4.62 7.31 -9.69
N TRP A 26 -4.05 6.20 -9.25
CA TRP A 26 -4.82 5.06 -8.78
C TRP A 26 -4.00 4.18 -7.83
N LEU A 27 -4.74 3.47 -6.99
CA LEU A 27 -4.22 2.48 -6.06
C LEU A 27 -5.15 1.27 -6.03
N GLU A 28 -4.67 0.18 -5.45
CA GLU A 28 -5.50 -0.98 -5.13
C GLU A 28 -5.66 -1.13 -3.64
N ARG A 29 -6.83 -1.59 -3.23
CA ARG A 29 -7.09 -2.05 -1.88
C ARG A 29 -7.27 -3.56 -1.90
N GLU A 30 -6.33 -4.27 -1.26
CA GLU A 30 -6.48 -5.71 -1.01
C GLU A 30 -7.37 -5.96 0.23
N ALA A 31 -7.84 -7.19 0.38
CA ALA A 31 -8.57 -7.63 1.57
C ALA A 31 -7.81 -7.26 2.86
N GLY A 32 -8.51 -6.65 3.82
CA GLY A 32 -7.92 -6.03 5.01
C GLY A 32 -7.66 -4.53 4.85
N ASN A 33 -6.49 -4.08 5.30
CA ASN A 33 -6.10 -2.66 5.32
C ASN A 33 -4.85 -2.38 4.45
N ARG A 34 -4.58 -3.20 3.42
CA ARG A 34 -3.45 -2.94 2.53
C ARG A 34 -3.85 -2.03 1.37
N LEU A 35 -3.08 -0.96 1.18
CA LEU A 35 -3.14 -0.06 0.04
C LEU A 35 -1.88 -0.23 -0.81
N ILE A 36 -2.06 -0.48 -2.10
CA ILE A 36 -0.98 -0.64 -3.08
C ILE A 36 -1.04 0.53 -4.04
N LEU A 37 -0.13 1.48 -3.89
CA LEU A 37 -0.06 2.67 -4.72
C LEU A 37 0.73 2.38 -6.00
N HIS A 38 0.03 2.36 -7.13
CA HIS A 38 0.65 2.11 -8.44
C HIS A 38 1.10 3.40 -9.13
N TYR A 39 0.30 4.46 -9.00
CA TYR A 39 0.59 5.71 -9.70
C TYR A 39 0.01 6.91 -8.95
N ILE A 40 0.82 7.95 -8.82
CA ILE A 40 0.41 9.23 -8.23
C ILE A 40 1.20 10.37 -8.88
N ILE A 41 0.47 11.40 -9.27
CA ILE A 41 1.00 12.71 -9.64
C ILE A 41 0.29 13.75 -8.80
N SER A 42 1.06 14.65 -8.18
CA SER A 42 0.54 15.85 -7.53
C SER A 42 0.21 16.89 -8.61
N ARG A 43 -1.05 17.35 -8.66
CA ARG A 43 -1.51 18.33 -9.66
C ARG A 43 -1.03 19.75 -9.34
N HIS A 44 -0.93 20.07 -8.06
CA HIS A 44 -0.56 21.39 -7.58
C HIS A 44 0.77 21.35 -6.85
N LYS A 45 1.72 22.17 -7.31
CA LYS A 45 3.03 22.31 -6.69
C LYS A 45 2.85 22.77 -5.24
N ASN A 46 3.35 21.97 -4.29
CA ASN A 46 3.30 22.18 -2.84
C ASN A 46 1.95 21.91 -2.14
N GLU A 47 0.87 21.55 -2.86
CA GLU A 47 -0.43 21.27 -2.23
C GLU A 47 -0.74 19.76 -2.21
N GLY A 48 -0.46 19.04 -3.30
CA GLY A 48 -0.51 17.58 -3.30
C GLY A 48 0.71 17.00 -2.59
N ASN A 49 0.69 17.03 -1.27
CA ASN A 49 1.78 16.56 -0.42
C ASN A 49 1.70 15.04 -0.21
N THR A 50 2.32 14.27 -1.12
CA THR A 50 2.31 12.80 -1.02
C THR A 50 2.93 12.29 0.29
N GLN A 51 3.87 13.02 0.89
CA GLN A 51 4.41 12.65 2.20
C GLN A 51 3.33 12.74 3.29
N ALA A 52 2.49 13.77 3.28
CA ALA A 52 1.37 13.90 4.20
C ALA A 52 0.31 12.82 3.96
N LEU A 53 -0.01 12.53 2.70
CA LEU A 53 -0.95 11.47 2.32
C LEU A 53 -0.50 10.09 2.83
N ILE A 54 0.75 9.72 2.55
CA ILE A 54 1.32 8.45 3.04
C ILE A 54 1.31 8.41 4.57
N ARG A 55 1.68 9.51 5.24
CA ARG A 55 1.60 9.59 6.71
C ARG A 55 0.18 9.35 7.22
N GLN A 56 -0.83 9.98 6.61
CA GLN A 56 -2.22 9.81 6.98
C GLN A 56 -2.65 8.35 6.89
N TRP A 57 -2.32 7.66 5.79
CA TRP A 57 -2.62 6.24 5.64
C TRP A 57 -1.94 5.39 6.72
N LEU A 58 -0.65 5.62 6.97
CA LEU A 58 0.08 4.88 8.00
C LEU A 58 -0.50 5.11 9.40
N THR A 59 -0.87 6.35 9.74
CA THR A 59 -1.50 6.69 11.02
C THR A 59 -2.92 6.11 11.12
N GLY A 60 -3.62 5.99 10.00
CA GLY A 60 -4.93 5.32 9.90
C GLY A 60 -4.87 3.79 10.01
N GLY A 61 -3.68 3.20 10.17
CA GLY A 61 -3.51 1.76 10.31
C GLY A 61 -3.49 1.00 8.99
N TYR A 62 -3.32 1.69 7.86
CA TYR A 62 -3.13 1.03 6.58
C TYR A 62 -1.72 0.46 6.44
N ASP A 63 -1.63 -0.74 5.86
CA ASP A 63 -0.39 -1.31 5.34
C ASP A 63 -0.18 -0.74 3.93
N VAL A 64 0.87 0.06 3.72
CA VAL A 64 1.07 0.76 2.45
C VAL A 64 2.23 0.14 1.69
N SER A 65 1.99 -0.20 0.43
CA SER A 65 3.01 -0.60 -0.55
C SER A 65 3.02 0.40 -1.71
N VAL A 66 4.20 0.71 -2.25
CA VAL A 66 4.34 1.62 -3.40
C VAL A 66 5.11 0.92 -4.50
N VAL A 67 4.51 0.84 -5.69
CA VAL A 67 5.06 0.16 -6.85
C VAL A 67 5.93 1.12 -7.66
N MET A 68 7.12 0.67 -8.06
CA MET A 68 8.09 1.39 -8.90
C MET A 68 8.21 2.89 -8.58
N PRO A 69 8.47 3.27 -7.31
CA PRO A 69 8.55 4.67 -6.93
C PRO A 69 9.71 5.37 -7.64
N ARG A 70 9.45 6.55 -8.22
CA ARG A 70 10.50 7.43 -8.78
C ARG A 70 11.49 7.87 -7.69
N PRO A 71 12.73 8.27 -8.03
CA PRO A 71 13.77 8.61 -7.04
C PRO A 71 13.32 9.61 -5.96
N VAL A 72 12.55 10.66 -6.31
CA VAL A 72 12.02 11.62 -5.33
C VAL A 72 11.07 10.96 -4.33
N MET A 73 10.21 10.04 -4.79
CA MET A 73 9.33 9.26 -3.93
C MET A 73 10.12 8.31 -3.02
N GLN A 74 11.16 7.65 -3.54
CA GLN A 74 12.03 6.78 -2.75
C GLN A 74 12.62 7.51 -1.54
N HIS A 75 13.07 8.77 -1.72
CA HIS A 75 13.57 9.59 -0.60
C HIS A 75 12.50 9.86 0.47
N ILE A 76 11.23 10.01 0.07
CA ILE A 76 10.10 10.15 1.00
C ILE A 76 9.86 8.82 1.74
N LEU A 77 9.83 7.72 1.00
CA LEU A 77 9.56 6.38 1.53
C LEU A 77 10.63 5.91 2.53
N GLN A 78 11.91 6.24 2.29
CA GLN A 78 13.01 5.99 3.23
C GLN A 78 12.77 6.65 4.60
N LYS A 79 12.24 7.89 4.63
CA LYS A 79 11.90 8.57 5.89
C LYS A 79 10.82 7.83 6.68
N PHE A 80 9.95 7.10 5.99
CA PHE A 80 8.92 6.25 6.59
C PHE A 80 9.38 4.81 6.83
N ARG A 81 10.68 4.52 6.69
CA ARG A 81 11.29 3.19 6.88
C ARG A 81 10.72 2.12 5.95
N PHE A 82 10.36 2.53 4.73
CA PHE A 82 10.08 1.58 3.67
C PHE A 82 11.40 0.99 3.18
N VAL A 83 11.35 -0.28 2.81
CA VAL A 83 12.46 -1.01 2.21
C VAL A 83 12.05 -1.50 0.83
N PRO A 84 12.97 -1.49 -0.15
CA PRO A 84 12.69 -2.04 -1.48
C PRO A 84 12.58 -3.57 -1.42
N GLY A 85 11.84 -4.12 -2.37
CA GLY A 85 11.66 -5.54 -2.62
C GLY A 85 11.06 -5.74 -4.00
N THR A 86 10.63 -6.96 -4.30
CA THR A 86 9.99 -7.30 -5.58
C THR A 86 8.66 -8.00 -5.33
N ALA A 87 7.70 -7.76 -6.22
CA ALA A 87 6.40 -8.45 -6.22
C ALA A 87 5.89 -8.64 -7.65
N ARG A 88 4.92 -9.53 -7.84
CA ARG A 88 4.24 -9.73 -9.13
C ARG A 88 2.79 -9.28 -9.01
N PHE A 89 2.35 -8.48 -9.99
CA PHE A 89 0.95 -8.08 -10.17
C PHE A 89 0.59 -8.36 -11.64
N PRO A 90 0.21 -9.61 -11.96
CA PRO A 90 0.10 -10.08 -13.35
C PRO A 90 -1.03 -9.39 -14.13
N ASP A 91 -2.00 -8.78 -13.45
CA ASP A 91 -3.08 -8.03 -14.10
C ASP A 91 -2.62 -6.61 -14.51
N GLN A 92 -1.45 -6.16 -14.03
CA GLN A 92 -0.94 -4.79 -14.17
C GLN A 92 0.42 -4.74 -14.88
N TYR A 93 1.27 -5.75 -14.69
CA TYR A 93 2.63 -5.82 -15.19
C TYR A 93 2.99 -7.23 -15.66
N GLU A 94 3.78 -7.32 -16.73
CA GLU A 94 4.25 -8.60 -17.30
C GLU A 94 5.24 -9.31 -16.37
N ASP A 95 6.15 -8.55 -15.76
CA ASP A 95 7.25 -9.06 -14.93
C ASP A 95 7.11 -8.71 -13.45
N ALA A 96 7.99 -9.28 -12.64
CA ALA A 96 8.14 -8.84 -11.25
C ALA A 96 8.65 -7.39 -11.23
N VAL A 97 7.98 -6.54 -10.46
CA VAL A 97 8.29 -5.11 -10.35
C VAL A 97 8.83 -4.76 -8.97
N GLU A 98 9.57 -3.65 -8.91
CA GLU A 98 10.03 -3.08 -7.65
C GLU A 98 8.83 -2.63 -6.80
N VAL A 99 8.82 -3.01 -5.53
CA VAL A 99 7.82 -2.58 -4.56
C VAL A 99 8.49 -2.17 -3.26
N TRP A 100 8.09 -1.03 -2.73
CA TRP A 100 8.55 -0.52 -1.45
C TRP A 100 7.48 -0.74 -0.39
N ARG A 101 7.85 -1.30 0.76
CA ARG A 101 6.94 -1.60 1.88
C ARG A 101 7.61 -1.36 3.24
N ARG A 102 6.85 -1.14 4.32
CA ARG A 102 7.44 -1.03 5.67
C ARG A 102 7.97 -2.38 6.16
N ALA A 103 9.20 -2.40 6.64
CA ALA A 103 9.76 -3.56 7.32
C ALA A 103 8.98 -3.80 8.63
N GLY A 104 8.28 -4.93 8.73
CA GLY A 104 7.62 -5.37 9.98
C GLY A 104 6.09 -5.54 9.93
N ILE A 105 5.41 -5.18 8.84
CA ILE A 105 3.99 -5.53 8.66
C ILE A 105 3.90 -6.86 7.91
N ARG A 106 4.23 -7.97 8.59
CA ARG A 106 3.86 -9.31 8.11
C ARG A 106 2.38 -9.54 8.42
N GLY A 107 1.50 -9.08 7.54
CA GLY A 107 0.19 -9.68 7.39
C GLY A 107 0.32 -10.87 6.43
N SER A 108 0.59 -12.06 6.95
CA SER A 108 0.32 -13.30 6.22
C SER A 108 -1.14 -13.66 6.46
N PRO A 109 -2.03 -13.67 5.46
CA PRO A 109 -3.34 -14.28 5.60
C PRO A 109 -3.15 -15.77 5.30
N GLY A 110 -3.05 -16.61 6.33
CA GLY A 110 -3.12 -18.07 6.10
C GLY A 110 -2.28 -19.01 6.97
N GLU A 111 -1.99 -18.70 8.23
CA GLU A 111 -1.48 -19.72 9.16
C GLU A 111 -2.20 -19.62 10.51
N GLN A 112 -3.50 -19.96 10.47
CA GLN A 112 -4.17 -20.55 11.61
C GLN A 112 -4.73 -21.89 11.13
N GLU A 113 -3.85 -22.87 11.01
CA GLU A 113 -4.27 -24.27 11.02
C GLU A 113 -4.02 -24.85 12.41
N ILE A 114 -5.00 -25.62 12.84
CA ILE A 114 -5.30 -26.07 14.18
C ILE A 114 -4.56 -27.39 14.41
N GLN A 115 -4.02 -27.61 15.61
CA GLN A 115 -3.73 -28.91 16.31
C GLN A 115 -2.30 -28.95 16.89
N GLY A 116 -2.06 -29.34 18.14
CA GLY A 116 -2.92 -30.09 19.05
C GLY A 116 -2.61 -29.80 20.52
N ARG A 117 -3.69 -29.60 21.28
CA ARG A 117 -3.79 -30.07 22.65
C ARG A 117 -3.70 -31.59 22.64
N CYS A 118 -2.69 -32.15 23.29
CA CYS A 118 -2.80 -33.42 24.02
C CYS A 118 -1.73 -33.41 25.12
N ALA A 119 -2.12 -32.93 26.30
CA ALA A 119 -1.42 -33.18 27.55
C ALA A 119 -2.48 -33.55 28.59
N VAL A 120 -2.72 -34.86 28.72
CA VAL A 120 -3.32 -35.55 29.86
C VAL A 120 -2.58 -36.90 29.88
N SER A 121 -1.48 -37.02 30.62
CA SER A 121 -1.44 -37.50 32.01
C SER A 121 -2.08 -38.89 32.15
N GLY A 122 -1.22 -39.91 32.17
CA GLY A 122 -1.48 -41.26 32.64
C GLY A 122 -0.24 -41.73 33.38
#